data_AF-A0A3A0AQ74-F1
#
_entry.id   AF-A0A3A0AQ74-F1
#
_cell.length_a   1.000
_cell.length_b   1.000
_cell.length_c   1.000
_cell.angle_alpha   90.00
_cell.angle_beta   90.00
_cell.angle_gamma   90.00
#
_symmetry.space_group_name_H-M   'P 1'
#
loop_
_entity.id
_entity.type
_entity.pdbx_description
1 polymer ?
#
loop_
_entity_poly.entity_id
_entity_poly.type
_entity_poly.pdbx_seq_one_letter_code
_entity_poly.pdbx_strand_id
1 'polypeptide(L)'
;FRMSYIEGDTPVDMLIYVQSTPDVTRVVEEMGILSRELTGGLDMTVAYDSGTSWPMQWYLRNYTDRRFFGSTLNEPPDAAIVLIANDNLTASNLDMLSGYTYQEYPMRWWFPEDETYRRFAYAPELKNEARQNYQNSDPPPYSAMDVLASVGRSLWSMREPQQQAKMFRLVAFRELWAPIGSYNFRVYVRNDLLETWNAIRY
;
A
#
# COMPACT_ATOMS: atom_id res chain seq x y z
N PHE A 1 -9.79 29.14 -2.55
CA PHE A 1 -9.29 28.29 -1.45
C PHE A 1 -8.07 27.53 -1.96
N ARG A 2 -6.90 27.68 -1.33
CA ARG A 2 -5.75 26.80 -1.61
C ARG A 2 -5.89 25.58 -0.70
N MET A 3 -6.01 24.42 -1.31
CA MET A 3 -5.99 23.14 -0.60
C MET A 3 -4.54 22.84 -0.24
N SER A 4 -4.10 23.30 0.92
CA SER A 4 -2.83 22.87 1.50
C SER A 4 -3.10 21.56 2.21
N TYR A 5 -2.71 20.43 1.60
CA TYR A 5 -2.77 19.13 2.25
C TYR A 5 -1.84 19.18 3.48
N ILE A 6 -2.40 19.08 4.68
CA ILE A 6 -1.62 18.95 5.91
C ILE A 6 -0.91 17.58 5.91
N GLU A 7 -1.57 16.56 5.36
CA GLU A 7 -1.09 15.18 5.24
C GLU A 7 -1.18 14.73 3.77
N GLY A 8 -0.32 15.30 2.91
CA GLY A 8 -0.39 15.08 1.45
C GLY A 8 -0.05 13.67 0.99
N ASP A 9 0.56 12.88 1.86
CA ASP A 9 0.91 11.50 1.61
C ASP A 9 -0.02 10.51 2.29
N THR A 10 -0.82 10.88 3.30
CA THR A 10 -1.67 9.97 4.08
C THR A 10 -3.13 10.06 3.64
N PRO A 11 -3.78 8.95 3.25
CA PRO A 11 -5.09 8.96 2.60
C PRO A 11 -6.26 9.08 3.60
N VAL A 12 -6.22 10.10 4.46
CA VAL A 12 -7.38 10.51 5.28
C VAL A 12 -8.33 11.44 4.53
N ASP A 13 -7.86 12.05 3.43
CA ASP A 13 -8.66 12.83 2.49
C ASP A 13 -9.13 11.96 1.31
N MET A 14 -10.42 12.01 1.00
CA MET A 14 -11.05 11.22 -0.10
C MET A 14 -10.47 11.48 -1.50
N LEU A 15 -9.67 12.54 -1.68
CA LEU A 15 -9.04 12.87 -2.96
C LEU A 15 -7.79 12.03 -3.26
N ILE A 16 -7.28 11.28 -2.27
CA ILE A 16 -6.10 10.44 -2.43
C ILE A 16 -6.54 9.06 -2.93
N TYR A 17 -6.55 8.91 -4.26
CA TYR A 17 -6.96 7.67 -4.92
C TYR A 17 -5.95 6.52 -4.72
N VAL A 18 -4.66 6.74 -4.98
CA VAL A 18 -3.55 5.85 -4.60
C VAL A 18 -2.30 6.73 -4.48
N GLN A 19 -1.57 6.60 -3.39
CA GLN A 19 -0.35 7.38 -3.15
C GLN A 19 0.76 6.51 -2.55
N SER A 20 2.02 6.83 -2.87
CA SER A 20 3.17 6.24 -2.18
C SER A 20 3.22 6.69 -0.73
N THR A 21 3.48 5.78 0.18
CA THR A 21 3.57 6.10 1.61
C THR A 21 4.86 6.85 1.94
N PRO A 22 4.92 7.63 3.03
CA PRO A 22 6.17 8.19 3.54
C PRO A 22 7.20 7.12 3.94
N ASP A 23 6.76 5.89 4.22
CA ASP A 23 7.66 4.77 4.52
C ASP A 23 8.56 4.42 3.34
N VAL A 24 8.09 4.59 2.10
CA VAL A 24 8.93 4.39 0.90
C VAL A 24 10.12 5.35 0.92
N THR A 25 9.87 6.64 1.18
CA THR A 25 10.95 7.63 1.23
C THR A 25 11.89 7.41 2.41
N ARG A 26 11.36 7.01 3.58
CA ARG A 26 12.16 6.68 4.76
C ARG A 26 13.08 5.48 4.49
N VAL A 27 12.54 4.39 3.96
CA VAL A 27 13.32 3.19 3.61
C VAL A 27 14.43 3.52 2.62
N VAL A 28 14.14 4.33 1.59
CA VAL A 28 15.16 4.73 0.60
C VAL A 28 16.29 5.56 1.23
N GLU A 29 15.96 6.42 2.20
CA GLU A 29 16.95 7.20 2.95
C GLU A 29 17.81 6.30 3.85
N GLU A 30 17.19 5.42 4.62
CA GLU A 30 17.86 4.43 5.48
C GLU A 30 18.81 3.54 4.66
N MET A 31 18.36 3.04 3.49
CA MET A 31 19.18 2.30 2.54
C MET A 31 20.39 3.13 2.07
N GLY A 32 20.18 4.44 1.84
CA GLY A 32 21.25 5.34 1.41
C GLY A 32 22.30 5.57 2.48
N ILE A 33 21.89 5.64 3.75
CA ILE A 33 22.82 5.70 4.89
C ILE A 33 23.60 4.39 5.00
N LEU A 34 22.92 3.24 5.00
CA LEU A 34 23.56 1.93 5.05
C LEU A 34 24.59 1.76 3.91
N SER A 35 24.22 2.15 2.69
CA SER A 35 25.12 2.05 1.54
C SER A 35 26.39 2.87 1.75
N ARG A 36 26.28 4.09 2.28
CA ARG A 36 27.44 4.95 2.54
C ARG A 36 28.33 4.41 3.65
N GLU A 37 27.77 3.82 4.69
CA GLU A 37 28.53 3.14 5.75
C GLU A 37 29.31 1.93 5.22
N LEU A 38 28.69 1.15 4.32
CA LEU A 38 29.31 -0.07 3.78
C LEU A 38 30.31 0.19 2.64
N THR A 39 30.06 1.19 1.80
CA THR A 39 30.78 1.36 0.52
C THR A 39 31.42 2.74 0.35
N GLY A 40 31.10 3.71 1.21
CA GLY A 40 31.44 5.12 1.00
C GLY A 40 30.58 5.83 -0.05
N GLY A 41 29.65 5.10 -0.71
CA GLY A 41 28.84 5.60 -1.81
C GLY A 41 27.46 4.93 -1.91
N LEU A 42 26.91 4.89 -3.12
CA LEU A 42 25.64 4.21 -3.45
C LEU A 42 25.89 2.90 -4.20
N ASP A 43 26.94 2.17 -3.79
CA ASP A 43 27.42 0.97 -4.46
C ASP A 43 26.98 -0.33 -3.76
N MET A 44 26.23 -0.22 -2.66
CA MET A 44 25.63 -1.37 -1.98
C MET A 44 24.66 -2.09 -2.92
N THR A 45 24.80 -3.41 -3.00
CA THR A 45 23.91 -4.23 -3.81
C THR A 45 22.48 -4.21 -3.27
N VAL A 46 21.53 -3.83 -4.12
CA VAL A 46 20.08 -3.84 -3.82
C VAL A 46 19.36 -4.67 -4.87
N ALA A 47 18.66 -5.72 -4.44
CA ALA A 47 17.78 -6.50 -5.31
C ALA A 47 16.32 -6.04 -5.15
N TYR A 48 15.55 -6.02 -6.23
CA TYR A 48 14.13 -5.64 -6.18
C TYR A 48 13.28 -6.38 -7.23
N ASP A 49 12.01 -6.60 -6.90
CA ASP A 49 11.07 -7.39 -7.68
C ASP A 49 10.18 -6.55 -8.61
N SER A 50 9.32 -7.22 -9.37
CA SER A 50 8.33 -6.60 -10.27
C SER A 50 7.28 -5.77 -9.53
N GLY A 51 6.84 -6.19 -8.35
CA GLY A 51 5.82 -5.49 -7.57
C GLY A 51 6.32 -4.17 -6.99
N THR A 52 7.59 -4.11 -6.56
CA THR A 52 8.24 -2.91 -6.03
C THR A 52 8.87 -2.02 -7.12
N SER A 53 8.94 -2.51 -8.36
CA SER A 53 9.62 -1.83 -9.48
C SER A 53 9.23 -0.36 -9.65
N TRP A 54 7.96 -0.01 -9.47
CA TRP A 54 7.52 1.38 -9.27
C TRP A 54 7.12 1.55 -7.79
N PRO A 55 7.77 2.43 -7.00
CA PRO A 55 8.64 3.53 -7.43
C PRO A 55 10.16 3.25 -7.37
N MET A 56 10.59 2.02 -7.08
CA MET A 56 12.01 1.75 -6.83
C MET A 56 12.92 2.03 -8.03
N GLN A 57 12.42 1.95 -9.26
CA GLN A 57 13.17 2.37 -10.45
C GLN A 57 13.65 3.83 -10.39
N TRP A 58 12.83 4.73 -9.82
CA TRP A 58 13.17 6.15 -9.67
C TRP A 58 14.07 6.40 -8.47
N TYR A 59 13.77 5.79 -7.33
CA TYR A 59 14.52 6.00 -6.09
C TYR A 59 15.90 5.34 -6.12
N LEU A 60 16.02 4.17 -6.74
CA LEU A 60 17.30 3.47 -6.89
C LEU A 60 18.12 3.95 -8.09
N ARG A 61 17.73 5.03 -8.78
CA ARG A 61 18.40 5.47 -10.03
C ARG A 61 19.89 5.79 -9.88
N ASN A 62 20.33 6.13 -8.67
CA ASN A 62 21.72 6.45 -8.35
C ASN A 62 22.49 5.28 -7.75
N TYR A 63 21.84 4.15 -7.47
CA TYR A 63 22.52 2.94 -7.01
C TYR A 63 23.22 2.26 -8.19
N THR A 64 24.51 2.00 -8.06
CA THR A 64 25.33 1.44 -9.15
C THR A 64 25.16 -0.07 -9.29
N ASP A 65 24.84 -0.78 -8.20
CA ASP A 65 24.55 -2.23 -8.19
C ASP A 65 23.10 -2.52 -7.76
N ARG A 66 22.14 -2.13 -8.61
CA ARG A 66 20.73 -2.51 -8.45
C ARG A 66 20.38 -3.69 -9.36
N ARG A 67 19.72 -4.71 -8.81
CA ARG A 67 19.41 -5.97 -9.51
C ARG A 67 17.91 -6.23 -9.53
N PHE A 68 17.32 -6.19 -10.72
CA PHE A 68 15.92 -6.53 -10.93
C PHE A 68 15.78 -8.03 -11.16
N PHE A 69 14.94 -8.72 -10.38
CA PHE A 69 14.77 -10.17 -10.50
C PHE A 69 13.37 -10.63 -10.97
N GLY A 70 12.49 -9.71 -11.37
CA GLY A 70 11.14 -10.06 -11.78
C GLY A 70 10.28 -10.50 -10.59
N SER A 71 9.53 -11.60 -10.70
CA SER A 71 8.65 -12.10 -9.63
C SER A 71 9.26 -13.22 -8.79
N THR A 72 10.33 -13.86 -9.28
CA THR A 72 10.85 -15.10 -8.72
C THR A 72 12.37 -15.03 -8.63
N LEU A 73 12.91 -15.33 -7.46
CA LEU A 73 14.35 -15.53 -7.27
C LEU A 73 14.72 -16.89 -7.89
N ASN A 74 15.79 -16.94 -8.69
CA ASN A 74 16.29 -18.18 -9.27
C ASN A 74 17.40 -18.82 -8.43
N GLU A 75 18.04 -18.01 -7.60
CA GLU A 75 19.10 -18.39 -6.68
C GLU A 75 19.02 -17.49 -5.43
N PRO A 76 19.61 -17.92 -4.30
CA PRO A 76 19.74 -17.07 -3.12
C PRO A 76 20.40 -15.73 -3.49
N PRO A 77 19.77 -14.58 -3.18
CA PRO A 77 20.31 -13.29 -3.58
C PRO A 77 21.60 -13.00 -2.80
N ASP A 78 22.63 -12.54 -3.51
CA ASP A 78 23.80 -11.89 -2.93
C ASP A 78 23.61 -10.37 -2.98
N ALA A 79 22.75 -9.86 -2.09
CA ALA A 79 22.46 -8.44 -1.96
C ALA A 79 22.45 -8.05 -0.48
N ALA A 80 22.80 -6.80 -0.16
CA ALA A 80 22.65 -6.32 1.22
C ALA A 80 21.17 -6.18 1.60
N ILE A 81 20.36 -5.72 0.63
CA ILE A 81 18.93 -5.51 0.79
C ILE A 81 18.18 -6.12 -0.39
N VAL A 82 17.06 -6.78 -0.10
CA VAL A 82 16.11 -7.32 -1.07
C VAL A 82 14.73 -6.71 -0.83
N LEU A 83 14.17 -6.06 -1.84
CA LEU A 83 12.82 -5.48 -1.81
C LEU A 83 11.86 -6.41 -2.56
N ILE A 84 10.81 -6.86 -1.88
CA ILE A 84 9.82 -7.77 -2.48
C ILE A 84 8.40 -7.35 -2.11
N ALA A 85 7.51 -7.28 -3.08
CA ALA A 85 6.11 -7.00 -2.84
C ALA A 85 5.42 -8.24 -2.26
N ASN A 86 4.36 -8.05 -1.48
CA ASN A 86 3.65 -9.15 -0.85
C ASN A 86 3.09 -10.15 -1.88
N ASP A 87 2.70 -9.68 -3.07
CA ASP A 87 2.20 -10.52 -4.18
C ASP A 87 3.23 -11.55 -4.67
N ASN A 88 4.53 -11.28 -4.49
CA ASN A 88 5.62 -12.14 -4.93
C ASN A 88 6.19 -13.00 -3.79
N LEU A 89 5.57 -13.03 -2.60
CA LEU A 89 6.02 -13.87 -1.47
C LEU A 89 5.64 -15.34 -1.62
N THR A 90 6.18 -15.97 -2.66
CA THR A 90 6.04 -17.42 -2.88
C THR A 90 6.90 -18.21 -1.90
N ALA A 91 6.53 -19.47 -1.62
CA ALA A 91 7.35 -20.37 -0.79
C ALA A 91 8.79 -20.51 -1.32
N SER A 92 8.96 -20.51 -2.64
CA SER A 92 10.28 -20.55 -3.30
C SER A 92 11.12 -19.31 -2.97
N ASN A 93 10.54 -18.11 -3.06
CA ASN A 93 11.26 -16.88 -2.74
C ASN A 93 11.61 -16.80 -1.25
N LEU A 94 10.72 -17.27 -0.37
CA LEU A 94 10.96 -17.29 1.08
C LEU A 94 12.10 -18.23 1.46
N ASP A 95 12.20 -19.40 0.82
CA ASP A 95 13.30 -20.35 1.05
C ASP A 95 14.67 -19.74 0.71
N MET A 96 14.73 -19.00 -0.41
CA MET A 96 15.93 -18.29 -0.87
C MET A 96 16.31 -17.10 0.04
N LEU A 97 15.42 -16.65 0.93
CA LEU A 97 15.62 -15.51 1.83
C LEU A 97 15.90 -15.94 3.29
N SER A 98 16.22 -17.20 3.54
CA SER A 98 16.52 -17.72 4.89
C SER A 98 17.67 -16.99 5.63
N GLY A 99 18.62 -16.41 4.89
CA GLY A 99 19.71 -15.58 5.41
C GLY A 99 19.36 -14.11 5.69
N TYR A 100 18.08 -13.75 5.62
CA TYR A 100 17.60 -12.37 5.72
C TYR A 100 16.52 -12.22 6.80
N THR A 101 16.47 -11.03 7.38
CA THR A 101 15.40 -10.60 8.29
C THR A 101 14.61 -9.49 7.63
N TYR A 102 13.27 -9.54 7.70
CA TYR A 102 12.42 -8.56 7.03
C TYR A 102 11.69 -7.62 7.99
N GLN A 103 11.38 -6.45 7.46
CA GLN A 103 10.33 -5.58 7.96
C GLN A 103 9.32 -5.32 6.84
N GLU A 104 8.03 -5.39 7.17
CA GLU A 104 6.96 -5.06 6.23
C GLU A 104 6.58 -3.59 6.37
N TYR A 105 6.36 -2.94 5.22
CA TYR A 105 5.93 -1.55 5.09
C TYR A 105 4.81 -1.43 4.05
N PRO A 106 3.86 -0.51 4.22
CA PRO A 106 2.98 -0.14 3.13
C PRO A 106 3.79 0.58 2.05
N MET A 107 3.71 0.14 0.80
CA MET A 107 4.34 0.84 -0.33
C MET A 107 3.41 1.89 -0.93
N ARG A 108 2.15 1.51 -1.09
CA ARG A 108 1.08 2.38 -1.57
C ARG A 108 -0.11 2.21 -0.67
N TRP A 109 -0.89 3.27 -0.55
CA TRP A 109 -2.13 3.24 0.20
C TRP A 109 -3.19 4.12 -0.45
N TRP A 110 -4.44 3.87 -0.11
CA TRP A 110 -5.59 4.59 -0.65
C TRP A 110 -6.70 4.70 0.37
N PHE A 111 -7.55 5.70 0.14
CA PHE A 111 -8.73 5.92 0.95
C PHE A 111 -9.67 4.69 0.85
N PRO A 112 -10.27 4.20 1.94
CA PRO A 112 -11.14 3.02 1.92
C PRO A 112 -12.51 3.33 1.26
N GLU A 113 -12.53 3.43 -0.06
CA GLU A 113 -13.71 3.82 -0.85
C GLU A 113 -14.86 2.82 -0.73
N ASP A 114 -14.50 1.53 -0.69
CA ASP A 114 -15.41 0.38 -0.68
C ASP A 114 -16.23 0.36 0.63
N GLU A 115 -15.64 0.75 1.76
CA GLU A 115 -16.31 0.83 3.06
C GLU A 115 -16.95 2.20 3.32
N THR A 116 -16.56 3.22 2.57
CA THR A 116 -16.98 4.61 2.82
C THR A 116 -18.13 5.05 1.92
N TYR A 117 -17.90 5.23 0.62
CA TYR A 117 -18.89 5.86 -0.27
C TYR A 117 -19.41 4.95 -1.38
N ARG A 118 -18.68 3.90 -1.78
CA ARG A 118 -19.16 2.96 -2.81
C ARG A 118 -20.34 2.11 -2.35
N ARG A 119 -20.60 2.06 -1.05
CA ARG A 119 -21.82 1.45 -0.46
C ARG A 119 -23.07 2.30 -0.67
N PHE A 120 -22.97 3.50 -1.24
CA PHE A 120 -24.11 4.39 -1.35
C PHE A 120 -25.22 3.85 -2.28
N ALA A 121 -24.87 3.22 -3.39
CA ALA A 121 -25.85 2.70 -4.34
C ALA A 121 -25.26 1.53 -5.15
N TYR A 122 -26.14 0.75 -5.78
CA TYR A 122 -25.74 -0.19 -6.83
C TYR A 122 -25.20 0.56 -8.04
N ALA A 123 -24.15 0.02 -8.66
CA ALA A 123 -23.47 0.58 -9.82
C ALA A 123 -23.42 -0.44 -10.99
N PRO A 124 -24.58 -0.76 -11.61
CA PRO A 124 -24.68 -1.78 -12.66
C PRO A 124 -23.86 -1.46 -13.93
N GLU A 125 -23.44 -0.21 -14.12
CA GLU A 125 -22.61 0.24 -15.24
C GLU A 125 -21.17 -0.28 -15.18
N LEU A 126 -20.71 -0.78 -14.03
CA LEU A 126 -19.35 -1.29 -13.87
C LEU A 126 -19.21 -2.66 -14.54
N LYS A 127 -18.15 -2.86 -15.32
CA LYS A 127 -17.88 -4.14 -16.00
C LYS A 127 -17.59 -5.30 -15.04
N ASN A 128 -17.13 -5.02 -13.84
CA ASN A 128 -16.79 -6.02 -12.84
C ASN A 128 -17.98 -6.20 -11.88
N GLU A 129 -18.65 -7.34 -11.98
CA GLU A 129 -19.82 -7.71 -11.17
C GLU A 129 -19.56 -7.60 -9.66
N ALA A 130 -18.36 -7.97 -9.19
CA ALA A 130 -17.99 -7.89 -7.78
C ALA A 130 -17.91 -6.44 -7.26
N ARG A 131 -17.86 -5.44 -8.14
CA ARG A 131 -17.82 -4.01 -7.78
C ARG A 131 -19.16 -3.31 -7.94
N GLN A 132 -20.18 -3.99 -8.46
CA GLN A 132 -21.48 -3.38 -8.72
C GLN A 132 -22.31 -3.22 -7.43
N ASN A 133 -22.01 -3.99 -6.38
CA ASN A 133 -22.76 -3.99 -5.14
C ASN A 133 -21.87 -4.20 -3.90
N TYR A 134 -21.80 -3.17 -3.07
CA TYR A 134 -21.12 -3.20 -1.77
C TYR A 134 -22.08 -3.10 -0.57
N GLN A 135 -23.40 -3.09 -0.81
CA GLN A 135 -24.40 -3.01 0.26
C GLN A 135 -24.75 -4.39 0.81
N ASN A 136 -24.95 -5.36 -0.07
CA ASN A 136 -25.39 -6.70 0.28
C ASN A 136 -24.86 -7.75 -0.72
N SER A 137 -25.32 -8.99 -0.60
CA SER A 137 -24.87 -10.12 -1.42
C SER A 137 -25.78 -10.42 -2.62
N ASP A 138 -26.69 -9.51 -2.98
CA ASP A 138 -27.59 -9.71 -4.13
C ASP A 138 -26.76 -9.75 -5.43
N PRO A 139 -26.88 -10.79 -6.27
CA PRO A 139 -26.12 -10.89 -7.51
C PRO A 139 -26.72 -10.01 -8.64
N PRO A 140 -25.92 -9.61 -9.64
CA PRO A 140 -26.41 -8.94 -10.84
C PRO A 140 -27.24 -9.86 -11.75
N PRO A 141 -28.00 -9.31 -12.73
CA PRO A 141 -28.09 -7.90 -13.12
C PRO A 141 -29.05 -7.08 -12.25
N TYR A 142 -28.73 -5.78 -12.05
CA TYR A 142 -29.59 -4.85 -11.32
C TYR A 142 -30.45 -4.00 -12.27
N SER A 143 -31.73 -3.85 -11.93
CA SER A 143 -32.65 -2.94 -12.63
C SER A 143 -32.56 -1.51 -12.09
N ALA A 144 -33.14 -0.55 -12.81
CA ALA A 144 -33.25 0.84 -12.33
C ALA A 144 -34.00 0.95 -11.00
N MET A 145 -34.98 0.05 -10.75
CA MET A 145 -35.69 0.00 -9.48
C MET A 145 -34.79 -0.47 -8.33
N ASP A 146 -33.89 -1.41 -8.59
CA ASP A 146 -32.93 -1.90 -7.60
C ASP A 146 -31.91 -0.82 -7.22
N VAL A 147 -31.47 -0.03 -8.20
CA VAL A 147 -30.62 1.15 -7.96
C VAL A 147 -31.35 2.17 -7.07
N LEU A 148 -32.60 2.53 -7.39
CA LEU A 148 -33.40 3.45 -6.57
C LEU A 148 -33.63 2.90 -5.16
N ALA A 149 -33.92 1.61 -5.01
CA ALA A 149 -34.08 0.96 -3.73
C ALA A 149 -32.76 0.99 -2.92
N SER A 150 -31.61 0.78 -3.56
CA SER A 150 -30.29 0.85 -2.93
C SER A 150 -29.97 2.25 -2.39
N VAL A 151 -30.34 3.31 -3.13
CA VAL A 151 -30.22 4.70 -2.68
C VAL A 151 -31.15 4.94 -1.48
N GLY A 152 -32.40 4.47 -1.55
CA GLY A 152 -33.35 4.58 -0.44
C GLY A 152 -32.85 3.91 0.84
N ARG A 153 -32.25 2.72 0.74
CA ARG A 153 -31.63 2.01 1.87
C ARG A 153 -30.50 2.83 2.51
N SER A 154 -29.62 3.41 1.71
CA SER A 154 -28.54 4.27 2.20
C SER A 154 -29.06 5.53 2.90
N LEU A 155 -30.08 6.19 2.36
CA LEU A 155 -30.67 7.37 2.98
C LEU A 155 -31.40 7.02 4.29
N TRP A 156 -32.01 5.84 4.37
CA TRP A 156 -32.67 5.39 5.59
C TRP A 156 -31.67 5.03 6.68
N SER A 157 -30.57 4.35 6.34
CA SER A 157 -29.52 3.98 7.30
C SER A 157 -28.81 5.20 7.90
N MET A 158 -28.77 6.34 7.20
CA MET A 158 -28.27 7.61 7.75
C MET A 158 -29.10 8.17 8.93
N ARG A 159 -30.28 7.61 9.22
CA ARG A 159 -31.05 7.93 10.44
C ARG A 159 -30.57 7.20 11.68
N GLU A 160 -29.77 6.15 11.50
CA GLU A 160 -29.20 5.40 12.60
C GLU A 160 -28.13 6.24 13.31
N PRO A 161 -28.21 6.43 14.64
CA PRO A 161 -27.23 7.24 15.38
C PRO A 161 -25.77 6.81 15.17
N GLN A 162 -25.55 5.52 14.92
CA GLN A 162 -24.22 4.94 14.68
C GLN A 162 -23.63 5.40 13.34
N GLN A 163 -24.44 5.50 12.28
CA GLN A 163 -23.99 5.99 10.97
C GLN A 163 -23.76 7.51 10.99
N GLN A 164 -24.58 8.25 11.74
CA GLN A 164 -24.38 9.67 11.94
C GLN A 164 -23.08 9.96 12.70
N ALA A 165 -22.79 9.19 13.75
CA ALA A 165 -21.53 9.30 14.49
C ALA A 165 -20.32 9.04 13.59
N LYS A 166 -20.38 8.01 12.74
CA LYS A 166 -19.34 7.72 11.74
C LYS A 166 -19.11 8.90 10.80
N MET A 167 -20.18 9.44 10.20
CA MET A 167 -20.09 10.59 9.30
C MET A 167 -19.56 11.84 9.99
N PHE A 168 -20.03 12.12 11.21
CA PHE A 168 -19.53 13.24 12.00
C PHE A 168 -18.04 13.09 12.29
N ARG A 169 -17.57 11.90 12.68
CA ARG A 169 -16.15 11.66 12.96
C ARG A 169 -15.27 11.78 11.71
N LEU A 170 -15.76 11.33 10.57
CA LEU A 170 -15.08 11.54 9.28
C LEU A 170 -14.97 13.03 8.94
N VAL A 171 -16.06 13.79 9.04
CA VAL A 171 -16.06 15.22 8.65
C VAL A 171 -15.32 16.10 9.67
N ALA A 172 -15.53 15.87 10.97
CA ALA A 172 -15.00 16.70 12.04
C ALA A 172 -13.56 16.34 12.42
N PHE A 173 -13.21 15.05 12.40
CA PHE A 173 -11.92 14.55 12.88
C PHE A 173 -11.10 13.82 11.81
N ARG A 174 -11.62 13.67 10.58
CA ARG A 174 -11.00 12.87 9.51
C ARG A 174 -10.74 11.42 9.92
N GLU A 175 -11.52 10.94 10.88
CA GLU A 175 -11.36 9.60 11.40
C GLU A 175 -12.10 8.61 10.50
N LEU A 176 -11.34 7.70 9.89
CA LEU A 176 -11.87 6.64 9.05
C LEU A 176 -12.49 5.55 9.92
N TRP A 177 -13.64 5.03 9.50
CA TRP A 177 -14.28 3.88 10.15
C TRP A 177 -13.83 2.53 9.57
N ALA A 178 -12.92 2.56 8.60
CA ALA A 178 -12.30 1.40 7.97
C ALA A 178 -10.78 1.62 7.90
N PRO A 179 -9.98 0.55 7.96
CA PRO A 179 -8.53 0.67 7.78
C PRO A 179 -8.21 1.19 6.38
N ILE A 180 -7.11 1.91 6.27
CA ILE A 180 -6.58 2.38 4.99
C ILE A 180 -6.22 1.16 4.12
N GLY A 181 -6.68 1.17 2.87
CA GLY A 181 -6.28 0.16 1.89
C GLY A 181 -4.80 0.31 1.58
N SER A 182 -4.05 -0.80 1.51
CA SER A 182 -2.61 -0.75 1.27
C SER A 182 -2.10 -1.87 0.37
N TYR A 183 -1.04 -1.55 -0.36
CA TYR A 183 -0.22 -2.47 -1.12
C TYR A 183 1.14 -2.53 -0.44
N ASN A 184 1.46 -3.66 0.19
CA ASN A 184 2.61 -3.79 1.06
C ASN A 184 3.80 -4.44 0.35
N PHE A 185 4.98 -4.11 0.86
CA PHE A 185 6.24 -4.72 0.47
C PHE A 185 7.09 -4.98 1.70
N ARG A 186 8.05 -5.89 1.56
CA ARG A 186 9.00 -6.27 2.58
C ARG A 186 10.40 -5.83 2.18
N VAL A 187 11.08 -5.22 3.14
CA VAL A 187 12.51 -4.92 3.08
C VAL A 187 13.23 -6.03 3.82
N TYR A 188 13.87 -6.92 3.09
CA TYR A 188 14.72 -7.97 3.64
C TYR A 188 16.16 -7.43 3.73
N VAL A 189 16.72 -7.49 4.94
CA VAL A 189 18.10 -7.10 5.25
C VAL A 189 18.89 -8.36 5.54
N ARG A 190 20.08 -8.48 4.95
CA ARG A 190 20.96 -9.63 5.19
C ARG A 190 21.33 -9.71 6.68
N ASN A 191 21.30 -10.89 7.27
CA ASN A 191 21.38 -11.04 8.74
C ASN A 191 22.67 -10.50 9.37
N ASP A 192 23.79 -10.51 8.64
CA ASP A 192 25.07 -9.92 9.06
C ASP A 192 25.03 -8.38 9.15
N LEU A 193 24.10 -7.73 8.44
CA LEU A 193 23.92 -6.28 8.41
C LEU A 193 22.80 -5.79 9.33
N LEU A 194 22.07 -6.71 9.97
CA LEU A 194 20.87 -6.38 10.74
C LEU A 194 21.17 -5.45 11.93
N GLU A 195 22.31 -5.65 12.61
CA GLU A 195 22.73 -4.78 13.72
C GLU A 195 22.99 -3.35 13.23
N THR A 196 23.74 -3.20 12.14
CA THR A 196 23.99 -1.89 11.50
C THR A 196 22.71 -1.23 11.03
N TRP A 197 21.81 -2.00 10.40
CA TRP A 197 20.52 -1.49 9.94
C TRP A 197 19.66 -0.98 11.10
N ASN A 198 19.58 -1.73 12.20
CA ASN A 198 18.80 -1.33 13.37
C ASN A 198 19.39 -0.10 14.09
N ALA A 199 20.69 0.17 13.94
CA ALA A 199 21.31 1.39 14.46
C ALA A 199 20.98 2.64 13.61
N ILE A 200 20.61 2.46 12.35
CA ILE A 200 20.26 3.54 11.40
C ILE A 200 18.76 3.84 11.39
N ARG A 201 17.93 2.82 11.66
CA ARG A 201 16.47 2.90 11.59
C ARG A 201 15.90 3.75 12.74
N TYR A 202 15.07 4.74 12.39
CA TYR A 202 14.38 5.64 13.33
C TYR A 202 12.90 5.82 12.99
#